data_AF-A0AAU7DGW0-F1
#
_entry.id   AF-A0AAU7DGW0-F1
#
_cell.length_a   1.000
_cell.length_b   1.000
_cell.length_c   1.000
_cell.angle_alpha   90.00
_cell.angle_beta   90.00
_cell.angle_gamma   90.00
#
_symmetry.space_group_name_H-M   'P 1'
#
loop_
_entity.id
_entity.type
_entity.pdbx_description
1 polymer ?
#
loop_
_entity_poly.entity_id
_entity_poly.type
_entity_poly.pdbx_seq_one_letter_code
_entity_poly.pdbx_strand_id
1 'polypeptide(L)'
;MSIANRLRFDETLSGKLALLATEATRNVLVHGGGGQVVLSGVKEENVRLARILAIDKGNGIANIADAMADGFSTAGTMGGGLGAMKRMATNLDIFTGRTGTVVMIELLEPIPKETRTNGRMHVAGFAVPYPGERVCGDAWFSHQTPHRTVILLADGLGHGWGASEAAAEAVATFRQRADLSPGEILGYIHDALRKTRGAVAAIAEIRPAEGALIYAGVGNVAGVVLENGASRSLVSHNGTLGMMSPKIQEFRSAWSPASTLVLHSDGLQSRWDLSSYAGLIARHPAVIGGALLRDFRRQRDDVSVVVTKAA
;
A
#
# COMPACT_ATOMS: atom_id res chain seq x y z
N MET A 1 14.81 3.40 14.98
CA MET A 1 13.94 4.56 15.30
C MET A 1 12.49 4.14 15.11
N SER A 2 11.58 4.41 16.06
CA SER A 2 10.18 3.99 15.97
C SER A 2 9.42 4.76 14.86
N ILE A 3 8.31 4.20 14.38
CA ILE A 3 7.47 4.86 13.37
C ILE A 3 6.86 6.16 13.90
N ALA A 4 6.45 6.19 15.17
CA ALA A 4 5.93 7.39 15.83
C ALA A 4 6.95 8.55 15.82
N ASN A 5 8.23 8.25 16.08
CA ASN A 5 9.30 9.24 16.03
C ASN A 5 9.52 9.78 14.60
N ARG A 6 9.48 8.89 13.59
CA ARG A 6 9.57 9.30 12.17
C ARG A 6 8.42 10.22 11.76
N LEU A 7 7.21 9.93 12.25
CA LEU A 7 6.01 10.72 12.01
C LEU A 7 5.96 12.00 12.85
N ARG A 8 6.78 12.13 13.90
CA ARG A 8 6.72 13.20 14.91
C ARG A 8 5.33 13.29 15.56
N PHE A 9 4.83 12.14 16.00
CA PHE A 9 3.66 12.10 16.88
C PHE A 9 4.03 12.59 18.28
N ASP A 10 3.07 13.22 18.96
CA ASP A 10 3.20 13.54 20.38
C ASP A 10 3.03 12.28 21.24
N GLU A 11 3.15 12.43 22.56
CA GLU A 11 3.03 11.32 23.51
C GLU A 11 1.64 10.66 23.44
N THR A 12 0.59 11.47 23.27
CA THR A 12 -0.80 10.99 23.19
C THR A 12 -1.02 10.08 21.98
N LEU A 13 -0.62 10.51 20.78
CA LEU A 13 -0.77 9.73 19.55
C LEU A 13 0.18 8.55 19.51
N SER A 14 1.39 8.68 20.08
CA SER A 14 2.31 7.57 20.24
C SER A 14 1.71 6.48 21.14
N GLY A 15 1.08 6.86 22.25
CA GLY A 15 0.37 5.94 23.14
C GLY A 15 -0.83 5.27 22.46
N LYS A 16 -1.64 6.05 21.71
CA LYS A 16 -2.75 5.50 20.91
C LYS A 16 -2.26 4.47 19.88
N LEU A 17 -1.20 4.79 19.14
CA LEU A 17 -0.63 3.90 18.14
C LEU A 17 -0.12 2.60 18.76
N ALA A 18 0.55 2.68 19.92
CA ALA A 18 1.06 1.51 20.63
C ALA A 18 -0.07 0.59 21.12
N LEU A 19 -1.15 1.16 21.67
CA LEU A 19 -2.33 0.40 22.11
C LEU A 19 -3.03 -0.28 20.93
N LEU A 20 -3.29 0.46 19.84
CA LEU A 20 -3.89 -0.08 18.63
C LEU A 20 -3.04 -1.21 18.01
N ALA A 21 -1.73 -1.03 17.95
CA ALA A 21 -0.83 -2.06 17.43
C ALA A 21 -0.85 -3.32 18.30
N THR A 22 -0.82 -3.16 19.64
CA THR A 22 -0.85 -4.28 20.59
C THR A 22 -2.15 -5.07 20.46
N GLU A 23 -3.29 -4.39 20.40
CA GLU A 23 -4.60 -5.04 20.27
C GLU A 23 -4.75 -5.73 18.91
N ALA A 24 -4.33 -5.07 17.82
CA ALA A 24 -4.35 -5.66 16.48
C ALA A 24 -3.47 -6.91 16.39
N THR A 25 -2.25 -6.87 16.95
CA THR A 25 -1.37 -8.04 17.04
C THR A 25 -1.98 -9.15 17.89
N ARG A 26 -2.58 -8.81 19.03
CA ARG A 26 -3.25 -9.80 19.88
C ARG A 26 -4.39 -10.49 19.15
N ASN A 27 -5.21 -9.75 18.41
CA ASN A 27 -6.32 -10.32 17.64
C ASN A 27 -5.84 -11.28 16.55
N VAL A 28 -4.78 -10.91 15.83
CA VAL A 28 -4.14 -11.78 14.83
C VAL A 28 -3.64 -13.08 15.48
N LEU A 29 -3.02 -13.00 16.66
CA LEU A 29 -2.48 -14.18 17.36
C LEU A 29 -3.59 -15.07 17.97
N VAL A 30 -4.49 -14.47 18.74
CA VAL A 30 -5.48 -15.21 19.55
C VAL A 30 -6.67 -15.67 18.72
N HIS A 31 -7.17 -14.83 17.80
CA HIS A 31 -8.36 -15.14 17.01
C HIS A 31 -8.02 -15.59 15.58
N GLY A 32 -6.93 -15.04 15.00
CA GLY A 32 -6.47 -15.40 13.66
C GLY A 32 -5.63 -16.69 13.59
N GLY A 33 -5.14 -17.20 14.73
CA GLY A 33 -4.22 -18.35 14.77
C GLY A 33 -2.80 -18.01 14.30
N GLY A 34 -2.45 -16.72 14.28
CA GLY A 34 -1.24 -16.20 13.66
C GLY A 34 -1.53 -15.39 12.40
N GLY A 35 -0.49 -14.72 11.89
CA GLY A 35 -0.62 -13.84 10.73
C GLY A 35 0.44 -12.75 10.73
N GLN A 36 0.09 -11.58 10.22
CA GLN A 36 1.01 -10.46 10.05
C GLN A 36 0.37 -9.14 10.46
N VAL A 37 1.16 -8.28 11.12
CA VAL A 37 0.82 -6.87 11.32
C VAL A 37 1.87 -6.02 10.62
N VAL A 38 1.42 -5.16 9.71
CA VAL A 38 2.27 -4.21 8.97
C VAL A 38 1.99 -2.81 9.49
N LEU A 39 3.04 -2.12 9.92
CA LEU A 39 2.99 -0.71 10.30
C LEU A 39 3.61 0.13 9.20
N SER A 40 2.85 1.10 8.68
CA SER A 40 3.34 2.07 7.70
C SER A 40 2.93 3.49 8.09
N GLY A 41 3.58 4.48 7.49
CA GLY A 41 3.30 5.86 7.85
C GLY A 41 3.78 6.85 6.80
N VAL A 42 3.03 7.93 6.66
CA VAL A 42 3.30 9.03 5.75
C VAL A 42 3.40 10.31 6.58
N LYS A 43 4.45 11.09 6.32
CA LYS A 43 4.61 12.43 6.86
C LYS A 43 4.83 13.39 5.71
N GLU A 44 3.82 14.21 5.45
CA GLU A 44 3.87 15.37 4.55
C GLU A 44 3.83 16.66 5.39
N GLU A 45 4.05 17.81 4.77
CA GLU A 45 4.21 19.10 5.48
C GLU A 45 3.08 19.38 6.48
N ASN A 46 1.85 19.02 6.13
CA ASN A 46 0.65 19.32 6.92
C ASN A 46 -0.11 18.10 7.42
N VAL A 47 0.36 16.89 7.10
CA VAL A 47 -0.37 15.64 7.41
C VAL A 47 0.59 14.57 7.88
N ARG A 48 0.26 13.96 9.02
CA ARG A 48 0.92 12.79 9.56
C ARG A 48 -0.09 11.66 9.65
N LEU A 49 0.21 10.54 9.02
CA LEU A 49 -0.64 9.36 8.98
C LEU A 49 0.17 8.15 9.45
N ALA A 50 -0.32 7.46 10.46
CA ALA A 50 0.10 6.10 10.78
C ALA A 50 -0.98 5.13 10.34
N ARG A 51 -0.57 4.00 9.77
CA ARG A 51 -1.46 2.93 9.35
C ARG A 51 -1.00 1.60 9.92
N ILE A 52 -1.93 0.87 10.50
CA ILE A 52 -1.78 -0.52 10.93
C ILE A 52 -2.61 -1.37 9.99
N LEU A 53 -2.01 -2.41 9.44
CA LEU A 53 -2.70 -3.42 8.67
C LEU A 53 -2.48 -4.77 9.35
N ALA A 54 -3.52 -5.30 9.98
CA ALA A 54 -3.52 -6.62 10.58
C ALA A 54 -4.16 -7.62 9.62
N ILE A 55 -3.49 -8.74 9.40
CA ILE A 55 -3.83 -9.75 8.39
C ILE A 55 -3.71 -11.12 9.04
N ASP A 56 -4.76 -11.92 8.96
CA ASP A 56 -4.75 -13.32 9.36
C ASP A 56 -5.47 -14.21 8.33
N LYS A 57 -5.26 -15.52 8.45
CA LYS A 57 -5.94 -16.57 7.67
C LYS A 57 -6.85 -17.43 8.55
N GLY A 58 -7.38 -16.85 9.63
CA GLY A 58 -8.28 -17.54 10.55
C GLY A 58 -9.65 -17.80 9.94
N ASN A 59 -10.62 -18.18 10.79
CA ASN A 59 -11.99 -18.47 10.36
C ASN A 59 -12.81 -17.20 10.04
N GLY A 60 -12.23 -16.02 10.25
CA GLY A 60 -12.90 -14.75 10.14
C GLY A 60 -13.80 -14.41 11.32
N ILE A 61 -14.32 -13.20 11.31
CA ILE A 61 -15.32 -12.68 12.25
C ILE A 61 -16.72 -12.97 11.71
N ALA A 62 -17.49 -13.80 12.42
CA ALA A 62 -18.83 -14.22 12.00
C ALA A 62 -19.85 -13.08 12.03
N ASN A 63 -19.86 -12.27 13.10
CA ASN A 63 -20.69 -11.08 13.22
C ASN A 63 -19.83 -9.86 13.61
N ILE A 64 -19.60 -8.98 12.64
CA ILE A 64 -18.80 -7.75 12.86
C ILE A 64 -19.51 -6.82 13.83
N ALA A 65 -20.85 -6.74 13.82
CA ALA A 65 -21.60 -5.85 14.69
C ALA A 65 -21.40 -6.24 16.17
N ASP A 66 -21.48 -7.54 16.48
CA ASP A 66 -21.25 -8.05 17.83
C ASP A 66 -19.80 -7.86 18.25
N ALA A 67 -18.84 -8.12 17.35
CA ALA A 67 -17.42 -7.89 17.61
C ALA A 67 -17.07 -6.40 17.88
N MET A 68 -17.89 -5.48 17.36
CA MET A 68 -17.77 -4.03 17.59
C MET A 68 -18.47 -3.56 18.87
N ALA A 69 -19.34 -4.38 19.47
CA ALA A 69 -20.00 -4.04 20.73
C ALA A 69 -18.99 -4.07 21.89
N ASP A 70 -19.10 -3.09 22.78
CA ASP A 70 -18.21 -2.99 23.93
C ASP A 70 -18.37 -4.21 24.86
N GLY A 71 -17.24 -4.73 25.33
CA GLY A 71 -17.21 -5.89 26.23
C GLY A 71 -17.30 -7.26 25.54
N PHE A 72 -17.42 -7.32 24.21
CA PHE A 72 -17.36 -8.59 23.48
C PHE A 72 -15.92 -9.10 23.37
N SER A 73 -15.49 -9.88 24.37
CA SER A 73 -14.24 -10.65 24.33
C SER A 73 -14.57 -12.13 24.45
N THR A 74 -14.37 -12.90 23.37
CA THR A 74 -14.52 -14.36 23.41
C THR A 74 -13.36 -15.05 24.14
N ALA A 75 -12.31 -14.31 24.51
CA ALA A 75 -11.09 -14.82 25.14
C ALA A 75 -10.83 -14.24 26.55
N GLY A 76 -11.86 -13.66 27.20
CA GLY A 76 -11.83 -13.37 28.64
C GLY A 76 -10.90 -12.23 29.10
N THR A 77 -10.64 -11.21 28.28
CA THR A 77 -9.81 -10.05 28.68
C THR A 77 -10.58 -8.74 28.77
N MET A 78 -10.19 -7.88 29.72
CA MET A 78 -10.66 -6.50 29.91
C MET A 78 -10.30 -5.51 28.77
N GLY A 79 -9.72 -5.98 27.65
CA GLY A 79 -9.41 -5.16 26.49
C GLY A 79 -10.67 -4.91 25.66
N GLY A 80 -10.98 -3.64 25.38
CA GLY A 80 -12.23 -3.21 24.73
C GLY A 80 -12.43 -3.62 23.26
N GLY A 81 -11.63 -4.57 22.77
CA GLY A 81 -11.79 -5.22 21.47
C GLY A 81 -11.81 -4.28 20.27
N LEU A 82 -12.48 -4.72 19.21
CA LEU A 82 -12.64 -4.00 17.95
C LEU A 82 -13.37 -2.65 18.14
N GLY A 83 -14.29 -2.57 19.11
CA GLY A 83 -15.00 -1.34 19.48
C GLY A 83 -14.07 -0.26 20.03
N ALA A 84 -13.15 -0.62 20.94
CA ALA A 84 -12.15 0.31 21.44
C ALA A 84 -11.21 0.80 20.33
N MET A 85 -10.76 -0.11 19.44
CA MET A 85 -9.93 0.29 18.30
C MET A 85 -10.66 1.29 17.40
N LYS A 86 -11.96 1.08 17.13
CA LYS A 86 -12.79 1.99 16.33
C LYS A 86 -12.91 3.39 16.94
N ARG A 87 -13.00 3.51 18.27
CA ARG A 87 -13.05 4.83 18.94
C ARG A 87 -11.72 5.58 18.89
N MET A 88 -10.60 4.85 18.93
CA MET A 88 -9.27 5.45 18.94
C MET A 88 -8.77 5.82 17.55
N ALA A 89 -9.15 5.03 16.54
CA ALA A 89 -8.76 5.23 15.16
C ALA A 89 -9.46 6.43 14.52
N THR A 90 -8.77 7.11 13.60
CA THR A 90 -9.42 8.08 12.70
C THR A 90 -10.22 7.38 11.62
N ASN A 91 -9.72 6.25 11.11
CA ASN A 91 -10.40 5.40 10.16
C ASN A 91 -10.15 3.93 10.49
N LEU A 92 -11.17 3.10 10.32
CA LEU A 92 -11.09 1.67 10.54
C LEU A 92 -11.97 0.97 9.51
N ASP A 93 -11.37 0.06 8.74
CA ASP A 93 -12.09 -0.77 7.77
C ASP A 93 -11.68 -2.24 7.92
N ILE A 94 -12.64 -3.13 7.69
CA ILE A 94 -12.49 -4.56 7.92
C ILE A 94 -13.03 -5.31 6.72
N PHE A 95 -12.21 -6.23 6.23
CA PHE A 95 -12.65 -7.29 5.34
C PHE A 95 -12.44 -8.63 6.01
N THR A 96 -13.48 -9.44 6.10
CA THR A 96 -13.45 -10.71 6.84
C THR A 96 -14.30 -11.75 6.15
N GLY A 97 -13.88 -13.00 6.24
CA GLY A 97 -14.63 -14.14 5.74
C GLY A 97 -13.90 -15.45 6.04
N ARG A 98 -14.30 -16.53 5.37
CA ARG A 98 -13.72 -17.87 5.56
C ARG A 98 -12.24 -17.99 5.20
N THR A 99 -11.71 -17.01 4.46
CA THR A 99 -10.29 -16.93 4.08
C THR A 99 -9.44 -16.10 5.06
N GLY A 100 -10.04 -15.66 6.17
CA GLY A 100 -9.40 -14.86 7.21
C GLY A 100 -9.88 -13.43 7.26
N THR A 101 -9.18 -12.62 8.05
CA THR A 101 -9.51 -11.21 8.29
C THR A 101 -8.37 -10.27 7.90
N VAL A 102 -8.73 -9.10 7.36
CA VAL A 102 -7.87 -7.96 7.12
C VAL A 102 -8.50 -6.77 7.84
N VAL A 103 -7.78 -6.19 8.80
CA VAL A 103 -8.19 -4.98 9.54
C VAL A 103 -7.20 -3.87 9.22
N MET A 104 -7.71 -2.76 8.71
CA MET A 104 -6.96 -1.52 8.56
C MET A 104 -7.37 -0.53 9.64
N ILE A 105 -6.36 0.11 10.24
CA ILE A 105 -6.51 1.13 11.26
C ILE A 105 -5.62 2.31 10.90
N GLU A 106 -6.17 3.52 10.88
CA GLU A 106 -5.43 4.75 10.62
C GLU A 106 -5.52 5.72 11.78
N LEU A 107 -4.40 6.38 12.08
CA LEU A 107 -4.32 7.57 12.92
C LEU A 107 -3.81 8.73 12.05
N LEU A 108 -4.67 9.72 11.83
CA LEU A 108 -4.40 10.87 10.99
C LEU A 108 -4.38 12.16 11.82
N GLU A 109 -3.35 12.98 11.62
CA GLU A 109 -3.20 14.26 12.29
C GLU A 109 -2.69 15.36 11.33
N PRO A 110 -3.37 16.52 11.22
CA PRO A 110 -4.65 16.84 11.86
C PRO A 110 -5.79 16.05 11.21
N ILE A 111 -6.87 15.84 11.97
CA ILE A 111 -8.12 15.28 11.42
C ILE A 111 -8.72 16.35 10.49
N PRO A 112 -8.91 16.07 9.19
CA PRO A 112 -9.47 17.02 8.25
C PRO A 112 -10.87 17.47 8.68
N LYS A 113 -11.12 18.79 8.71
CA LYS A 113 -12.45 19.35 9.03
C LYS A 113 -13.46 19.17 7.90
N GLU A 114 -12.99 19.01 6.66
CA GLU A 114 -13.81 18.76 5.47
C GLU A 114 -13.13 17.75 4.54
N THR A 115 -13.90 16.76 4.09
CA THR A 115 -13.49 15.81 3.05
C THR A 115 -13.70 16.47 1.69
N ARG A 116 -12.75 17.27 1.20
CA ARG A 116 -12.78 17.70 -0.21
C ARG A 116 -12.48 16.48 -1.08
N THR A 117 -13.51 15.89 -1.66
CA THR A 117 -13.43 14.64 -2.47
C THR A 117 -13.13 14.88 -3.94
N ASN A 118 -13.37 16.07 -4.48
CA ASN A 118 -13.23 16.32 -5.92
C ASN A 118 -11.77 16.15 -6.38
N GLY A 119 -11.55 15.13 -7.21
CA GLY A 119 -10.28 14.84 -7.88
C GLY A 119 -9.22 14.15 -7.04
N ARG A 120 -9.47 13.88 -5.74
CA ARG A 120 -8.52 13.18 -4.87
C ARG A 120 -8.61 11.67 -5.04
N MET A 121 -7.47 11.01 -4.90
CA MET A 121 -7.35 9.56 -4.99
C MET A 121 -7.04 8.99 -3.60
N HIS A 122 -7.72 7.91 -3.21
CA HIS A 122 -7.29 7.11 -2.08
C HIS A 122 -6.14 6.22 -2.53
N VAL A 123 -4.95 6.43 -1.95
CA VAL A 123 -3.73 5.65 -2.23
C VAL A 123 -3.28 4.97 -0.93
N ALA A 124 -3.05 3.67 -1.00
CA ALA A 124 -2.41 2.94 0.08
C ALA A 124 -1.44 1.92 -0.49
N GLY A 125 -0.22 1.88 0.06
CA GLY A 125 0.76 0.89 -0.31
C GLY A 125 1.51 0.32 0.88
N PHE A 126 2.10 -0.84 0.65
CA PHE A 126 2.88 -1.60 1.62
C PHE A 126 4.13 -2.12 0.93
N ALA A 127 5.24 -2.15 1.65
CA ALA A 127 6.48 -2.81 1.26
C ALA A 127 6.91 -3.66 2.46
N VAL A 128 7.03 -4.96 2.25
CA VAL A 128 7.27 -5.96 3.30
C VAL A 128 8.53 -6.72 2.95
N PRO A 129 9.52 -6.75 3.86
CA PRO A 129 10.78 -7.40 3.58
C PRO A 129 10.65 -8.91 3.36
N TYR A 130 11.58 -9.47 2.60
CA TYR A 130 11.86 -10.88 2.51
C TYR A 130 12.03 -11.48 3.93
N PRO A 131 11.45 -12.64 4.25
CA PRO A 131 11.59 -13.23 5.59
C PRO A 131 13.06 -13.35 6.04
N GLY A 132 13.35 -12.78 7.20
CA GLY A 132 14.71 -12.72 7.77
C GLY A 132 15.45 -11.41 7.50
N GLU A 133 15.01 -10.63 6.53
CA GLU A 133 15.58 -9.31 6.26
C GLU A 133 15.01 -8.22 7.19
N ARG A 134 15.85 -7.21 7.46
CA ARG A 134 15.46 -6.06 8.28
C ARG A 134 14.92 -4.89 7.46
N VAL A 135 15.23 -4.86 6.16
CA VAL A 135 14.87 -3.79 5.23
C VAL A 135 14.30 -4.41 3.97
N CYS A 136 13.30 -3.74 3.40
CA CYS A 136 12.67 -4.14 2.15
C CYS A 136 13.52 -3.61 0.99
N GLY A 137 13.82 -4.46 0.01
CA GLY A 137 14.41 -4.10 -1.27
C GLY A 137 13.47 -3.28 -2.16
N ASP A 138 12.16 -3.33 -1.89
CA ASP A 138 11.16 -2.52 -2.58
C ASP A 138 10.89 -1.18 -1.87
N ALA A 139 10.46 -0.19 -2.65
CA ALA A 139 9.92 1.08 -2.16
C ALA A 139 8.82 1.63 -3.07
N TRP A 140 7.89 2.38 -2.49
CA TRP A 140 6.86 3.08 -3.24
C TRP A 140 6.68 4.50 -2.71
N PHE A 141 6.16 5.38 -3.56
CA PHE A 141 5.79 6.74 -3.17
C PHE A 141 4.68 7.27 -4.05
N SER A 142 3.86 8.19 -3.54
CA SER A 142 2.89 8.91 -4.36
C SER A 142 3.00 10.41 -4.13
N HIS A 143 2.70 11.17 -5.17
CA HIS A 143 2.57 12.61 -5.14
C HIS A 143 1.20 12.98 -5.68
N GLN A 144 0.42 13.72 -4.89
CA GLN A 144 -0.95 14.11 -5.23
C GLN A 144 -1.07 15.62 -5.34
N THR A 145 -1.66 16.07 -6.44
CA THR A 145 -2.15 17.44 -6.62
C THR A 145 -3.68 17.39 -6.82
N PRO A 146 -4.38 18.52 -6.80
CA PRO A 146 -5.82 18.55 -7.12
C PRO A 146 -6.17 18.02 -8.52
N HIS A 147 -5.21 17.95 -9.44
CA HIS A 147 -5.44 17.60 -10.84
C HIS A 147 -4.94 16.20 -11.20
N ARG A 148 -3.94 15.68 -10.49
CA ARG A 148 -3.34 14.39 -10.78
C ARG A 148 -2.76 13.69 -9.56
N THR A 149 -2.64 12.37 -9.68
CA THR A 149 -1.93 11.52 -8.73
C THR A 149 -0.86 10.73 -9.47
N VAL A 150 0.40 10.89 -9.08
CA VAL A 150 1.54 10.16 -9.65
C VAL A 150 2.06 9.18 -8.61
N ILE A 151 2.24 7.91 -8.98
CA ILE A 151 2.64 6.83 -8.08
C ILE A 151 3.84 6.11 -8.67
N LEU A 152 4.90 5.94 -7.87
CA LEU A 152 6.04 5.09 -8.14
C LEU A 152 5.94 3.80 -7.31
N LEU A 153 6.26 2.68 -7.94
CA LEU A 153 6.71 1.47 -7.26
C LEU A 153 8.05 1.03 -7.87
N ALA A 154 9.05 0.83 -7.02
CA ALA A 154 10.39 0.39 -7.39
C ALA A 154 10.80 -0.83 -6.57
N ASP A 155 11.54 -1.73 -7.19
CA ASP A 155 12.04 -3.00 -6.66
C ASP A 155 13.53 -3.04 -7.00
N GLY A 156 14.37 -2.87 -5.97
CA GLY A 156 15.82 -2.87 -6.10
C GLY A 156 16.35 -4.28 -6.33
N LEU A 157 17.39 -4.45 -7.14
CA LEU A 157 17.85 -5.80 -7.49
C LEU A 157 18.34 -6.61 -6.27
N GLY A 158 17.68 -7.75 -6.04
CA GLY A 158 17.91 -8.66 -4.92
C GLY A 158 17.14 -8.21 -3.67
N HIS A 159 17.64 -8.57 -2.48
CA HIS A 159 17.03 -8.16 -1.21
C HIS A 159 18.06 -7.53 -0.26
N GLY A 160 17.56 -7.02 0.86
CA GLY A 160 18.36 -6.41 1.92
C GLY A 160 18.89 -5.02 1.55
N TRP A 161 19.98 -4.60 2.21
CA TRP A 161 20.42 -3.20 2.20
C TRP A 161 20.71 -2.61 0.81
N GLY A 162 21.42 -3.35 -0.05
CA GLY A 162 21.78 -2.82 -1.37
C GLY A 162 20.58 -2.66 -2.33
N ALA A 163 19.57 -3.52 -2.21
CA ALA A 163 18.31 -3.36 -2.93
C ALA A 163 17.52 -2.17 -2.37
N SER A 164 17.45 -2.08 -1.03
CA SER A 164 16.77 -1.00 -0.33
C SER A 164 17.36 0.38 -0.64
N GLU A 165 18.69 0.47 -0.78
CA GLU A 165 19.39 1.69 -1.20
C GLU A 165 18.99 2.13 -2.61
N ALA A 166 18.96 1.20 -3.57
CA ALA A 166 18.54 1.49 -4.94
C ALA A 166 17.08 1.95 -4.99
N ALA A 167 16.16 1.26 -4.30
CA ALA A 167 14.76 1.66 -4.26
C ALA A 167 14.55 3.01 -3.53
N ALA A 168 15.34 3.29 -2.49
CA ALA A 168 15.31 4.58 -1.80
C ALA A 168 15.80 5.73 -2.70
N GLU A 169 16.85 5.52 -3.49
CA GLU A 169 17.35 6.50 -4.46
C GLU A 169 16.33 6.78 -5.57
N ALA A 170 15.62 5.74 -6.04
CA ALA A 170 14.52 5.89 -6.99
C ALA A 170 13.40 6.78 -6.41
N VAL A 171 13.01 6.56 -5.15
CA VAL A 171 12.02 7.40 -4.45
C VAL A 171 12.52 8.83 -4.25
N ALA A 172 13.80 9.02 -3.90
CA ALA A 172 14.39 10.33 -3.72
C ALA A 172 14.38 11.14 -5.02
N THR A 173 14.73 10.50 -6.14
CA THR A 173 14.70 11.10 -7.48
C THR A 173 13.26 11.43 -7.91
N PHE A 174 12.32 10.49 -7.71
CA PHE A 174 10.90 10.70 -8.00
C PHE A 174 10.34 11.94 -7.31
N ARG A 175 10.64 12.13 -6.02
CA ARG A 175 10.14 13.28 -5.24
C ARG A 175 10.56 14.63 -5.82
N GLN A 176 11.72 14.70 -6.46
CA GLN A 176 12.25 15.93 -7.06
C GLN A 176 11.74 16.18 -8.48
N ARG A 177 11.02 15.21 -9.05
CA ARG A 177 10.61 15.18 -10.47
C ARG A 177 9.13 14.85 -10.66
N ALA A 178 8.33 14.84 -9.60
CA ALA A 178 6.91 14.48 -9.63
C ALA A 178 6.04 15.47 -10.46
N ASP A 179 6.64 16.57 -10.93
CA ASP A 179 6.09 17.52 -11.89
C ASP A 179 6.13 17.02 -13.36
N LEU A 180 6.99 16.05 -13.68
CA LEU A 180 7.24 15.53 -15.04
C LEU A 180 6.32 14.36 -15.43
N SER A 181 6.42 13.90 -16.69
CA SER A 181 5.70 12.72 -17.18
C SER A 181 6.29 11.41 -16.63
N PRO A 182 5.52 10.29 -16.56
CA PRO A 182 6.02 9.00 -16.09
C PRO A 182 7.31 8.52 -16.76
N GLY A 183 7.42 8.69 -18.07
CA GLY A 183 8.60 8.30 -18.84
C GLY A 183 9.82 9.18 -18.54
N GLU A 184 9.63 10.50 -18.42
CA GLU A 184 10.70 11.42 -18.04
C GLU A 184 11.24 11.09 -16.64
N ILE A 185 10.35 10.85 -15.68
CA ILE A 185 10.76 10.49 -14.30
C ILE A 185 11.56 9.18 -14.30
N LEU A 186 11.13 8.15 -15.05
CA LEU A 186 11.90 6.91 -15.18
C LEU A 186 13.29 7.14 -15.82
N GLY A 187 13.41 8.09 -16.76
CA GLY A 187 14.71 8.49 -17.31
C GLY A 187 15.65 9.07 -16.25
N TYR A 188 15.15 10.00 -15.43
CA TYR A 188 15.92 10.55 -14.31
C TYR A 188 16.28 9.48 -13.27
N ILE A 189 15.36 8.57 -12.95
CA ILE A 189 15.64 7.44 -12.05
C ILE A 189 16.72 6.54 -12.65
N HIS A 190 16.68 6.23 -13.96
CA HIS A 190 17.73 5.43 -14.61
C HIS A 190 19.11 6.06 -14.41
N ASP A 191 19.24 7.37 -14.62
CA ASP A 191 20.50 8.08 -14.46
C ASP A 191 21.00 8.07 -13.01
N ALA A 192 20.10 8.29 -12.04
CA ALA A 192 20.42 8.30 -10.62
C ALA A 192 20.90 6.93 -10.10
N LEU A 193 20.31 5.84 -10.63
CA LEU A 193 20.60 4.49 -10.18
C LEU A 193 21.91 3.90 -10.71
N ARG A 194 22.66 4.59 -11.60
CA ARG A 194 23.89 4.08 -12.23
C ARG A 194 24.99 3.60 -11.27
N LYS A 195 24.99 4.11 -10.04
CA LYS A 195 25.98 3.75 -9.00
C LYS A 195 25.41 2.83 -7.92
N THR A 196 24.19 2.34 -8.11
CA THR A 196 23.50 1.44 -7.18
C THR A 196 23.48 0.02 -7.72
N ARG A 197 22.77 -0.91 -7.07
CA ARG A 197 22.48 -2.23 -7.65
C ARG A 197 21.56 -2.18 -8.87
N GLY A 198 20.93 -1.04 -9.14
CA GLY A 198 19.86 -0.91 -10.11
C GLY A 198 18.52 -1.36 -9.54
N ALA A 199 17.46 -1.07 -10.29
CA ALA A 199 16.09 -1.42 -9.91
C ALA A 199 15.22 -1.64 -11.15
N VAL A 200 14.11 -2.31 -10.93
CA VAL A 200 12.94 -2.30 -11.82
C VAL A 200 11.89 -1.37 -11.21
N ALA A 201 11.14 -0.64 -12.03
CA ALA A 201 10.17 0.31 -11.51
C ALA A 201 9.03 0.57 -12.50
N ALA A 202 7.90 1.00 -11.95
CA ALA A 202 6.77 1.51 -12.71
C ALA A 202 6.25 2.82 -12.13
N ILE A 203 5.79 3.69 -13.02
CA ILE A 203 5.15 4.96 -12.68
C ILE A 203 3.78 5.03 -13.35
N ALA A 204 2.77 5.36 -12.54
CA ALA A 204 1.41 5.60 -12.99
C ALA A 204 0.99 7.03 -12.66
N GLU A 205 0.50 7.78 -13.65
CA GLU A 205 -0.12 9.09 -13.49
C GLU A 205 -1.62 8.99 -13.79
N ILE A 206 -2.45 9.29 -12.81
CA ILE A 206 -3.91 9.32 -12.92
C ILE A 206 -4.36 10.78 -12.99
N ARG A 207 -5.14 11.12 -14.02
CA ARG A 207 -5.76 12.44 -14.22
C ARG A 207 -7.28 12.28 -14.28
N PRO A 208 -7.98 12.33 -13.14
CA PRO A 208 -9.41 12.02 -13.08
C PRO A 208 -10.27 12.94 -13.97
N ALA A 209 -9.95 14.23 -14.02
CA ALA A 209 -10.69 15.21 -14.84
C ALA A 209 -10.55 14.94 -16.35
N GLU A 210 -9.45 14.33 -16.78
CA GLU A 210 -9.22 13.93 -18.18
C GLU A 210 -9.70 12.50 -18.47
N GLY A 211 -10.18 11.76 -17.47
CA GLY A 211 -10.50 10.34 -17.59
C GLY A 211 -9.30 9.49 -18.07
N ALA A 212 -8.08 9.84 -17.63
CA ALA A 212 -6.85 9.26 -18.16
C ALA A 212 -5.95 8.63 -17.09
N LEU A 213 -5.36 7.49 -17.46
CA LEU A 213 -4.22 6.85 -16.80
C LEU A 213 -3.05 6.78 -17.80
N ILE A 214 -1.91 7.34 -17.41
CA ILE A 214 -0.65 7.28 -18.16
C ILE A 214 0.31 6.40 -17.36
N TYR A 215 0.92 5.41 -18.01
CA TYR A 215 1.77 4.43 -17.37
C TYR A 215 3.07 4.22 -18.14
N ALA A 216 4.18 4.12 -17.41
CA ALA A 216 5.45 3.66 -17.94
C ALA A 216 6.08 2.69 -16.94
N GLY A 217 6.67 1.60 -17.42
CA GLY A 217 7.32 0.59 -16.57
C GLY A 217 8.53 -0.02 -17.23
N VAL A 218 9.55 -0.30 -16.41
CA VAL A 218 10.80 -0.98 -16.78
C VAL A 218 10.99 -2.18 -15.85
N GLY A 219 11.04 -3.38 -16.42
CA GLY A 219 11.17 -4.64 -15.71
C GLY A 219 9.82 -5.29 -15.40
N ASN A 220 9.76 -6.00 -14.28
CA ASN A 220 8.68 -6.91 -13.89
C ASN A 220 7.74 -6.35 -12.81
N VAL A 221 7.82 -5.05 -12.49
CA VAL A 221 6.75 -4.39 -11.72
C VAL A 221 5.46 -4.46 -12.52
N ALA A 222 4.44 -5.07 -11.92
CA ALA A 222 3.14 -5.26 -12.54
C ALA A 222 2.22 -4.09 -12.24
N GLY A 223 1.51 -3.61 -13.27
CA GLY A 223 0.38 -2.70 -13.12
C GLY A 223 -0.89 -3.36 -13.62
N VAL A 224 -1.97 -3.30 -12.84
CA VAL A 224 -3.26 -3.90 -13.16
C VAL A 224 -4.38 -2.91 -12.86
N VAL A 225 -5.25 -2.68 -13.83
CA VAL A 225 -6.47 -1.88 -13.66
C VAL A 225 -7.66 -2.83 -13.54
N LEU A 226 -8.41 -2.68 -12.45
CA LEU A 226 -9.66 -3.38 -12.18
C LEU A 226 -10.82 -2.43 -12.40
N GLU A 227 -11.80 -2.86 -13.19
CA GLU A 227 -13.00 -2.08 -13.47
C GLU A 227 -14.15 -3.01 -13.87
N ASN A 228 -15.32 -2.85 -13.24
CA ASN A 228 -16.54 -3.62 -13.56
C ASN A 228 -16.33 -5.14 -13.61
N GLY A 229 -15.48 -5.69 -12.73
CA GLY A 229 -15.14 -7.11 -12.68
C GLY A 229 -14.12 -7.58 -13.72
N ALA A 230 -13.71 -6.72 -14.65
CA ALA A 230 -12.62 -6.99 -15.58
C ALA A 230 -11.27 -6.57 -14.98
N SER A 231 -10.22 -7.29 -15.37
CA SER A 231 -8.82 -7.00 -15.03
C SER A 231 -8.02 -6.78 -16.30
N ARG A 232 -7.26 -5.68 -16.36
CA ARG A 232 -6.40 -5.33 -17.50
C ARG A 232 -4.99 -5.03 -17.02
N SER A 233 -4.03 -5.81 -17.50
CA SER A 233 -2.61 -5.57 -17.23
C SER A 233 -2.08 -4.39 -18.05
N LEU A 234 -1.22 -3.59 -17.43
CA LEU A 234 -0.47 -2.51 -18.05
C LEU A 234 0.87 -3.05 -18.57
N VAL A 235 1.39 -2.42 -19.62
CA VAL A 235 2.57 -2.89 -20.34
C VAL A 235 3.83 -2.25 -19.77
N SER A 236 4.76 -3.07 -19.29
CA SER A 236 6.13 -2.69 -18.93
C SER A 236 7.09 -3.24 -19.98
N HIS A 237 8.18 -2.51 -20.26
CA HIS A 237 9.25 -2.99 -21.14
C HIS A 237 10.33 -3.69 -20.34
N ASN A 238 11.01 -4.67 -20.94
CA ASN A 238 12.14 -5.34 -20.31
C ASN A 238 13.31 -4.35 -20.13
N GLY A 239 13.96 -4.41 -18.96
CA GLY A 239 15.13 -3.62 -18.67
C GLY A 239 15.36 -3.47 -17.16
N THR A 240 16.46 -2.80 -16.83
CA THR A 240 16.86 -2.51 -15.44
C THR A 240 17.41 -1.10 -15.39
N LEU A 241 16.82 -0.25 -14.55
CA LEU A 241 17.25 1.12 -14.32
C LEU A 241 18.61 1.13 -13.63
N GLY A 242 19.50 2.05 -14.01
CA GLY A 242 20.89 2.09 -13.53
C GLY A 242 21.88 1.17 -14.27
N MET A 243 21.40 0.26 -15.12
CA MET A 243 22.25 -0.66 -15.90
C MET A 243 22.29 -0.23 -17.37
N MET A 244 21.65 -0.99 -18.27
CA MET A 244 21.54 -0.62 -19.68
C MET A 244 20.41 0.39 -19.91
N SER A 245 20.55 1.28 -20.89
CA SER A 245 19.51 2.24 -21.27
C SER A 245 18.22 1.50 -21.66
N PRO A 246 17.17 1.52 -20.80
CA PRO A 246 15.96 0.77 -21.08
C PRO A 246 15.11 1.51 -22.12
N LYS A 247 14.32 0.77 -22.90
CA LYS A 247 13.27 1.38 -23.71
C LYS A 247 12.16 1.86 -22.78
N ILE A 248 12.06 3.16 -22.58
CA ILE A 248 10.99 3.78 -21.80
C ILE A 248 9.90 4.23 -22.78
N GLN A 249 8.68 3.76 -22.56
CA GLN A 249 7.52 4.12 -23.37
C GLN A 249 6.32 4.33 -22.46
N GLU A 250 5.56 5.38 -22.74
CA GLU A 250 4.31 5.67 -22.06
C GLU A 250 3.13 5.06 -22.79
N PHE A 251 2.21 4.51 -22.01
CA PHE A 251 0.94 3.99 -22.49
C PHE A 251 -0.19 4.76 -21.82
N ARG A 252 -1.07 5.34 -22.62
CA ARG A 252 -2.29 6.01 -22.16
C ARG A 252 -3.46 5.03 -22.23
N SER A 253 -4.31 5.05 -21.20
CA SER A 253 -5.57 4.31 -21.18
C SER A 253 -6.66 5.08 -20.44
N ALA A 254 -7.91 4.63 -20.59
CA ALA A 254 -9.04 5.23 -19.90
C ALA A 254 -8.96 5.01 -18.39
N TRP A 255 -9.41 6.02 -17.64
CA TRP A 255 -9.62 5.99 -16.20
C TRP A 255 -11.03 6.49 -15.88
N SER A 256 -11.74 5.77 -15.02
CA SER A 256 -13.06 6.17 -14.53
C SER A 256 -13.10 6.16 -12.99
N PRO A 257 -14.12 6.74 -12.35
CA PRO A 257 -14.32 6.64 -10.91
C PRO A 257 -14.49 5.19 -10.41
N ALA A 258 -14.87 4.25 -11.29
CA ALA A 258 -14.98 2.82 -10.96
C ALA A 258 -13.64 2.07 -11.06
N SER A 259 -12.60 2.70 -11.64
CA SER A 259 -11.29 2.09 -11.79
C SER A 259 -10.57 1.97 -10.45
N THR A 260 -9.92 0.82 -10.25
CA THR A 260 -8.95 0.58 -9.19
C THR A 260 -7.62 0.15 -9.81
N LEU A 261 -6.55 0.91 -9.55
CA LEU A 261 -5.20 0.56 -9.95
C LEU A 261 -4.53 -0.26 -8.84
N VAL A 262 -3.88 -1.35 -9.21
CA VAL A 262 -2.98 -2.13 -8.36
C VAL A 262 -1.61 -2.17 -9.03
N LEU A 263 -0.59 -1.65 -8.33
CA LEU A 263 0.81 -1.88 -8.66
C LEU A 263 1.38 -2.90 -7.68
N HIS A 264 2.19 -3.86 -8.14
CA HIS A 264 2.89 -4.77 -7.25
C HIS A 264 4.24 -5.25 -7.79
N SER A 265 5.17 -5.58 -6.90
CA SER A 265 6.43 -6.27 -7.25
C SER A 265 6.18 -7.76 -7.48
N ASP A 266 7.20 -8.48 -7.93
CA ASP A 266 7.08 -9.90 -8.28
C ASP A 266 7.08 -10.86 -7.07
N GLY A 267 7.26 -10.33 -5.86
CA GLY A 267 6.97 -11.00 -4.59
C GLY A 267 5.49 -11.38 -4.42
N LEU A 268 4.60 -10.77 -5.20
CA LEU A 268 3.21 -11.17 -5.36
C LEU A 268 3.05 -12.08 -6.59
N GLN A 269 2.15 -13.05 -6.55
CA GLN A 269 1.79 -13.84 -7.72
C GLN A 269 1.31 -12.91 -8.86
N SER A 270 1.72 -13.20 -10.09
CA SER A 270 1.37 -12.39 -11.27
C SER A 270 -0.06 -12.59 -11.76
N ARG A 271 -0.73 -13.66 -11.31
CA ARG A 271 -2.12 -13.97 -11.64
C ARG A 271 -2.89 -14.15 -10.34
N TRP A 272 -3.89 -13.31 -10.15
CA TRP A 272 -4.81 -13.34 -9.04
C TRP A 272 -6.20 -12.96 -9.55
N ASP A 273 -7.22 -13.43 -8.84
CA ASP A 273 -8.61 -13.13 -9.17
C ASP A 273 -9.34 -12.68 -7.90
N LEU A 274 -9.91 -11.48 -7.96
CA LEU A 274 -10.67 -10.89 -6.86
C LEU A 274 -12.18 -11.13 -6.97
N SER A 275 -12.66 -11.81 -8.02
CA SER A 275 -14.08 -12.11 -8.23
C SER A 275 -14.69 -12.93 -7.08
N SER A 276 -13.88 -13.78 -6.46
CA SER A 276 -14.26 -14.62 -5.31
C SER A 276 -14.33 -13.85 -3.98
N TYR A 277 -13.88 -12.59 -3.94
CA TYR A 277 -13.81 -11.75 -2.75
C TYR A 277 -14.93 -10.71 -2.76
N ALA A 278 -16.15 -11.18 -2.49
CA ALA A 278 -17.35 -10.34 -2.53
C ALA A 278 -17.20 -9.07 -1.68
N GLY A 279 -17.41 -7.90 -2.30
CA GLY A 279 -17.34 -6.60 -1.65
C GLY A 279 -15.93 -6.08 -1.35
N LEU A 280 -14.86 -6.82 -1.67
CA LEU A 280 -13.48 -6.38 -1.39
C LEU A 280 -13.12 -5.08 -2.13
N ILE A 281 -13.46 -4.95 -3.40
CA ILE A 281 -13.14 -3.74 -4.21
C ILE A 281 -13.80 -2.46 -3.66
N ALA A 282 -14.94 -2.60 -2.97
CA ALA A 282 -15.60 -1.46 -2.32
C ALA A 282 -14.82 -0.97 -1.07
N ARG A 283 -13.95 -1.80 -0.49
CA ARG A 283 -13.17 -1.48 0.72
C ARG A 283 -12.08 -0.47 0.46
N HIS A 284 -11.52 0.06 1.55
CA HIS A 284 -10.38 0.97 1.49
C HIS A 284 -9.19 0.33 0.73
N PRO A 285 -8.40 1.08 -0.06
CA PRO A 285 -7.27 0.53 -0.82
C PRO A 285 -6.28 -0.28 0.02
N ALA A 286 -6.07 0.13 1.28
CA ALA A 286 -5.24 -0.60 2.22
C ALA A 286 -5.75 -2.03 2.51
N VAL A 287 -7.06 -2.20 2.60
CA VAL A 287 -7.71 -3.49 2.86
C VAL A 287 -7.62 -4.39 1.63
N ILE A 288 -7.80 -3.81 0.43
CA ILE A 288 -7.58 -4.52 -0.84
C ILE A 288 -6.13 -5.01 -0.94
N GLY A 289 -5.15 -4.13 -0.68
CA GLY A 289 -3.74 -4.49 -0.65
C GLY A 289 -3.41 -5.54 0.40
N GLY A 290 -4.04 -5.49 1.57
CA GLY A 290 -3.89 -6.49 2.62
C GLY A 290 -4.43 -7.86 2.23
N ALA A 291 -5.59 -7.94 1.57
CA ALA A 291 -6.11 -9.20 1.04
C ALA A 291 -5.18 -9.78 -0.03
N LEU A 292 -4.62 -8.93 -0.90
CA LEU A 292 -3.63 -9.36 -1.89
C LEU A 292 -2.38 -9.96 -1.22
N LEU A 293 -1.81 -9.26 -0.22
CA LEU A 293 -0.67 -9.75 0.55
C LEU A 293 -0.97 -11.05 1.30
N ARG A 294 -2.19 -11.20 1.83
CA ARG A 294 -2.62 -12.41 2.53
C ARG A 294 -2.60 -13.62 1.59
N ASP A 295 -3.24 -13.50 0.44
CA ASP A 295 -3.64 -14.67 -0.35
C ASP A 295 -2.70 -14.96 -1.52
N PHE A 296 -1.98 -13.95 -2.01
CA PHE A 296 -1.17 -14.07 -3.24
C PHE A 296 0.31 -13.77 -3.05
N ARG A 297 0.80 -13.57 -1.82
CA ARG A 297 2.24 -13.42 -1.53
C ARG A 297 3.00 -14.74 -1.76
N ARG A 298 4.16 -14.68 -2.43
CA ARG A 298 5.03 -15.84 -2.71
C ARG A 298 5.93 -16.26 -1.54
N GLN A 299 6.23 -15.35 -0.61
CA GLN A 299 7.10 -15.54 0.56
C GLN A 299 8.55 -15.95 0.23
N ARG A 300 9.00 -15.69 -0.99
CA ARG A 300 10.36 -16.01 -1.46
C ARG A 300 11.17 -14.77 -1.84
N ASP A 301 10.58 -13.60 -1.67
CA ASP A 301 11.20 -12.32 -1.94
C ASP A 301 10.58 -11.20 -1.08
N ASP A 302 11.13 -9.99 -1.20
CA ASP A 302 10.45 -8.75 -0.85
C ASP A 302 9.09 -8.68 -1.55
N VAL A 303 8.11 -7.99 -0.96
CA VAL A 303 6.82 -7.80 -1.62
C VAL A 303 6.26 -6.42 -1.36
N SER A 304 5.75 -5.82 -2.43
CA SER A 304 5.06 -4.54 -2.37
C SER A 304 3.79 -4.55 -3.16
N VAL A 305 2.78 -3.86 -2.63
CA VAL A 305 1.49 -3.66 -3.27
C VAL A 305 1.06 -2.23 -3.01
N VAL A 306 0.67 -1.51 -4.05
CA VAL A 306 0.07 -0.17 -3.99
C VAL A 306 -1.28 -0.22 -4.68
N VAL A 307 -2.34 0.14 -3.95
CA VAL A 307 -3.70 0.20 -4.48
C VAL A 307 -4.15 1.65 -4.51
N THR A 308 -4.75 2.07 -5.62
CA THR A 308 -5.30 3.41 -5.81
C THR A 308 -6.69 3.34 -6.41
N LYS A 309 -7.65 4.10 -5.85
CA LYS A 309 -9.00 4.27 -6.41
C LYS A 309 -9.54 5.67 -6.12
N ALA A 310 -10.62 6.07 -6.78
CA ALA A 310 -11.28 7.35 -6.52
C ALA A 310 -11.71 7.46 -5.04
N ALA A 311 -11.60 8.66 -4.47
CA ALA A 311 -11.95 8.93 -3.07
C ALA A 311 -13.46 8.80 -2.80
#